data_AF-A0AAD5UJ48-F1
#
_entry.id   AF-A0AAD5UJ48-F1
#
_cell.length_a   1.000
_cell.length_b   1.000
_cell.length_c   1.000
_cell.angle_alpha   90.00
_cell.angle_beta   90.00
_cell.angle_gamma   90.00
#
_symmetry.space_group_name_H-M   'P 1'
#
loop_
_entity.id
_entity.type
_entity.pdbx_description
1 polymer ?
#
loop_
_entity_poly.entity_id
_entity_poly.type
_entity_poly.pdbx_seq_one_letter_code
_entity_poly.pdbx_strand_id
1 'polypeptide(L)'
;MLAKVYILVELIRAATYCPSPNQLCISGAPSNTTGQTCFTIHSAESGWAAIGVGSSVMSGADIYLGWTYQGQKYVGNFIGTGHVQPSPNSVQNAIEVSLLETPPAWAQLSFSFCRPTSLSSNGNSITASQSYIYASCPYSATGTTPASLSFDQHSLIYGSFAFDFTTTANTTTSGSGNRPILTPSGGYTYQQIVTIHGIMMFIAWAVSPFLGIFCARYLKQVLDHNWYRLHVLFMAGTCGLVTVVSFTVIVLYLETPHFNDKHKIIGLIVFLSLFVQSVLGYISNALWEATRTDIPWWDKLHWWVGRALALLGVINVFLGIDLYEDLFGEAAAFMALFWICVIAGCSLLIFGQWKYGQVHHQYSTV
;
A
#
# COMPACT_ATOMS: atom_id res chain seq x y z
N MET A 1 29.80 -22.53 -27.12
CA MET A 1 28.53 -22.31 -27.83
C MET A 1 27.57 -23.40 -27.36
N LEU A 2 26.88 -23.18 -26.24
CA LEU A 2 25.98 -24.16 -25.63
C LEU A 2 24.65 -24.13 -26.41
N ALA A 3 24.30 -25.26 -27.02
CA ALA A 3 23.05 -25.41 -27.74
C ALA A 3 21.87 -25.28 -26.76
N LYS A 4 21.02 -24.26 -26.94
CA LYS A 4 19.70 -24.22 -26.31
C LYS A 4 18.90 -25.41 -26.87
N VAL A 5 18.72 -26.45 -26.05
CA VAL A 5 17.88 -27.61 -26.39
C VAL A 5 16.43 -27.15 -26.33
N TYR A 6 15.76 -27.15 -27.49
CA TYR A 6 14.32 -26.86 -27.57
C TYR A 6 13.56 -28.13 -27.19
N ILE A 7 13.06 -28.20 -25.95
CA ILE A 7 12.14 -29.25 -25.52
C ILE A 7 10.74 -28.85 -25.97
N LEU A 8 10.14 -29.61 -26.88
CA LEU A 8 8.71 -29.56 -27.15
C LEU A 8 7.98 -30.14 -25.92
N VAL A 9 7.50 -29.25 -25.05
CA VAL A 9 6.65 -29.62 -23.92
C VAL A 9 5.21 -29.61 -24.41
N GLU A 10 4.60 -30.78 -24.55
CA GLU A 10 3.15 -30.90 -24.75
C GLU A 10 2.46 -30.79 -23.39
N LEU A 11 1.56 -29.82 -23.24
CA LEU A 11 0.76 -29.64 -22.02
C LEU A 11 -0.41 -30.62 -22.03
N ILE A 12 -0.48 -31.48 -21.02
CA ILE A 12 -1.50 -32.55 -20.97
C ILE A 12 -2.86 -31.99 -20.52
N ARG A 13 -2.86 -31.06 -19.56
CA ARG A 13 -4.05 -30.41 -18.96
C ARG A 13 -3.66 -29.06 -18.40
N ALA A 14 -4.42 -28.01 -18.70
CA ALA A 14 -4.10 -26.65 -18.27
C ALA A 14 -5.21 -26.08 -17.38
N ALA A 15 -4.81 -25.54 -16.23
CA ALA A 15 -5.62 -24.62 -15.46
C ALA A 15 -5.21 -23.19 -15.85
N THR A 16 -6.17 -22.39 -16.29
CA THR A 16 -5.95 -20.99 -16.68
C THR A 16 -6.72 -20.07 -15.76
N TYR A 17 -6.05 -19.04 -15.26
CA TYR A 17 -6.63 -17.97 -14.47
C TYR A 17 -6.36 -16.65 -15.16
N CYS A 18 -7.44 -15.91 -15.46
CA CYS A 18 -7.36 -14.56 -16.01
C CYS A 18 -8.11 -13.61 -15.06
N PRO A 19 -7.42 -12.79 -14.24
CA PRO A 19 -8.07 -11.88 -13.30
C PRO A 19 -9.00 -10.84 -13.94
N SER A 20 -8.77 -10.50 -15.21
CA SER A 20 -9.64 -9.62 -16.01
C SER A 20 -9.38 -9.88 -17.50
N PRO A 21 -10.36 -9.62 -18.38
CA PRO A 21 -10.14 -9.67 -19.82
C PRO A 21 -8.96 -8.78 -20.25
N ASN A 22 -8.12 -9.32 -21.14
CA ASN A 22 -7.03 -8.61 -21.82
C ASN A 22 -5.99 -7.93 -20.92
N GLN A 23 -5.79 -8.43 -19.70
CA GLN A 23 -4.90 -7.81 -18.72
C GLN A 23 -3.74 -8.74 -18.35
N LEU A 24 -4.06 -9.88 -17.75
CA LEU A 24 -3.09 -10.89 -17.39
C LEU A 24 -3.81 -12.24 -17.46
N CYS A 25 -3.11 -13.27 -17.93
CA CYS A 25 -3.58 -14.64 -17.91
C CYS A 25 -2.39 -15.53 -17.53
N ILE A 26 -2.63 -16.44 -16.60
CA ILE A 26 -1.68 -17.44 -16.15
C ILE A 26 -2.28 -18.79 -16.46
N SER A 27 -1.53 -19.62 -17.18
CA SER A 27 -1.84 -21.01 -17.42
C SER A 27 -0.81 -21.87 -16.71
N GLY A 28 -1.24 -22.93 -16.04
CA GLY A 28 -0.39 -23.90 -15.37
C GLY A 28 -0.77 -25.32 -15.76
N ALA A 29 0.22 -26.19 -15.96
CA ALA A 29 0.00 -27.56 -16.40
C ALA A 29 1.15 -28.48 -15.96
N PRO A 30 0.87 -29.72 -15.52
CA PRO A 30 1.90 -30.75 -15.40
C PRO A 30 2.57 -31.00 -16.76
N SER A 31 3.90 -31.06 -16.76
CA SER A 31 4.70 -31.40 -17.94
C SER A 31 4.61 -32.89 -18.26
N ASN A 32 4.89 -33.25 -19.51
CA ASN A 32 5.15 -34.64 -19.91
C ASN A 32 6.42 -35.23 -19.25
N THR A 33 7.32 -34.35 -18.78
CA THR A 33 8.50 -34.74 -18.00
C THR A 33 8.07 -34.99 -16.55
N THR A 34 8.26 -36.22 -16.09
CA THR A 34 7.86 -36.66 -14.75
C THR A 34 8.35 -35.71 -13.67
N GLY A 35 7.43 -35.20 -12.86
CA GLY A 35 7.74 -34.35 -11.70
C GLY A 35 8.04 -32.89 -12.04
N GLN A 36 7.64 -32.40 -13.21
CA GLN A 36 7.70 -30.97 -13.54
C GLN A 36 6.31 -30.37 -13.80
N THR A 37 6.17 -29.09 -13.46
CA THR A 37 5.00 -28.27 -13.77
C THR A 37 5.46 -27.04 -14.54
N CYS A 38 4.77 -26.73 -15.63
CA CYS A 38 5.06 -25.59 -16.48
C CYS A 38 3.97 -24.53 -16.34
N PHE A 39 4.38 -23.28 -16.47
CA PHE A 39 3.51 -22.13 -16.44
C PHE A 39 3.74 -21.27 -17.67
N THR A 40 2.67 -20.69 -18.18
CA THR A 40 2.69 -19.67 -19.22
C THR A 40 1.98 -18.44 -18.69
N ILE A 41 2.61 -17.28 -18.86
CA ILE A 41 2.07 -16.01 -18.39
C ILE A 41 1.99 -15.06 -19.58
N HIS A 42 0.81 -14.50 -19.80
CA HIS A 42 0.55 -13.43 -20.76
C HIS A 42 0.15 -12.17 -19.99
N SER A 43 0.81 -11.05 -20.27
CA SER A 43 0.59 -9.78 -19.58
C SER A 43 0.45 -8.65 -20.59
N ALA A 44 -0.52 -7.76 -20.36
CA ALA A 44 -0.69 -6.52 -21.10
C ALA A 44 0.37 -5.48 -20.72
N GLU A 45 1.00 -5.65 -19.55
CA GLU A 45 2.12 -4.82 -19.11
C GLU A 45 3.44 -5.34 -19.69
N SER A 46 4.29 -4.43 -20.17
CA SER A 46 5.54 -4.73 -20.88
C SER A 46 6.76 -4.92 -19.97
N GLY A 47 6.72 -4.44 -18.73
CA GLY A 47 7.87 -4.38 -17.84
C GLY A 47 8.25 -5.76 -17.30
N TRP A 48 7.39 -6.28 -16.43
CA TRP A 48 7.53 -7.63 -15.86
C TRP A 48 6.18 -8.19 -15.43
N ALA A 49 6.09 -9.52 -15.34
CA ALA A 49 4.97 -10.22 -14.73
C ALA A 49 5.47 -11.41 -13.91
N ALA A 50 4.74 -11.76 -12.86
CA ALA A 50 5.16 -12.77 -11.90
C ALA A 50 3.99 -13.63 -11.38
N ILE A 51 4.34 -14.84 -10.96
CA ILE A 51 3.49 -15.78 -10.23
C ILE A 51 4.22 -16.22 -8.96
N GLY A 52 3.54 -16.24 -7.81
CA GLY A 52 4.05 -16.81 -6.56
C GLY A 52 3.32 -18.09 -6.21
N VAL A 53 4.08 -19.09 -5.77
CA VAL A 53 3.61 -20.45 -5.45
C VAL A 53 3.55 -20.64 -3.94
N GLY A 54 2.47 -21.25 -3.44
CA GLY A 54 2.42 -21.80 -2.08
C GLY A 54 2.00 -20.83 -0.98
N SER A 55 1.53 -19.63 -1.33
CA SER A 55 0.98 -18.66 -0.39
C SER A 55 -0.07 -17.79 -1.09
N SER A 56 -1.01 -17.23 -0.31
CA SER A 56 -1.95 -16.19 -0.75
C SER A 56 -1.46 -14.77 -0.43
N VAL A 57 -0.29 -14.65 0.22
CA VAL A 57 0.38 -13.40 0.58
C VAL A 57 1.83 -13.42 0.12
N MET A 58 2.49 -12.27 0.04
CA MET A 58 3.90 -12.19 -0.40
C MET A 58 4.85 -12.95 0.53
N SER A 59 4.63 -12.90 1.86
CA SER A 59 5.49 -13.60 2.81
C SER A 59 5.34 -15.11 2.67
N GLY A 60 6.47 -15.80 2.51
CA GLY A 60 6.54 -17.25 2.29
C GLY A 60 6.19 -17.69 0.87
N ALA A 61 5.98 -16.77 -0.09
CA ALA A 61 5.73 -17.13 -1.48
C ALA A 61 7.04 -17.45 -2.24
N ASP A 62 7.00 -18.49 -3.06
CA ASP A 62 8.07 -18.84 -3.99
C ASP A 62 7.76 -18.24 -5.38
N ILE A 63 8.44 -17.15 -5.72
CA ILE A 63 8.05 -16.22 -6.79
C ILE A 63 8.85 -16.48 -8.05
N TYR A 64 8.16 -16.52 -9.19
CA TYR A 64 8.71 -16.63 -10.52
C TYR A 64 8.36 -15.37 -11.29
N LEU A 65 9.39 -14.61 -11.66
CA LEU A 65 9.25 -13.32 -12.34
C LEU A 65 9.86 -13.44 -13.73
N GLY A 66 9.10 -13.04 -14.75
CA GLY A 66 9.55 -12.91 -16.12
C GLY A 66 9.61 -11.45 -16.53
N TRP A 67 10.67 -11.07 -17.21
CA TRP A 67 10.90 -9.70 -17.68
C TRP A 67 11.58 -9.68 -19.04
N THR A 68 11.59 -8.50 -19.67
CA THR A 68 12.32 -8.28 -20.93
C THR A 68 13.37 -7.20 -20.71
N TYR A 69 14.60 -7.45 -21.16
CA TYR A 69 15.68 -6.46 -21.16
C TYR A 69 16.46 -6.56 -22.47
N GLN A 70 16.64 -5.42 -23.15
CA GLN A 70 17.33 -5.33 -24.45
C GLN A 70 16.75 -6.29 -25.52
N GLY A 71 15.43 -6.48 -25.52
CA GLY A 71 14.73 -7.37 -26.46
C GLY A 71 14.88 -8.87 -26.17
N GLN A 72 15.58 -9.24 -25.10
CA GLN A 72 15.67 -10.62 -24.62
C GLN A 72 14.75 -10.83 -23.43
N LYS A 73 14.16 -12.02 -23.34
CA LYS A 73 13.28 -12.41 -22.24
C LYS A 73 14.08 -13.22 -21.21
N TYR A 74 13.77 -13.02 -19.95
CA TYR A 74 14.40 -13.71 -18.84
C TYR A 74 13.32 -14.16 -17.86
N VAL A 75 13.59 -15.26 -17.15
CA VAL A 75 12.76 -15.74 -16.04
C VAL A 75 13.68 -16.04 -14.86
N GLY A 76 13.24 -15.68 -13.67
CA GLY A 76 13.99 -15.86 -12.44
C GLY A 76 13.10 -16.30 -11.29
N ASN A 77 13.73 -16.96 -10.32
CA ASN A 77 13.09 -17.40 -9.09
C ASN A 77 13.57 -16.57 -7.88
N PHE A 78 12.62 -16.16 -7.04
CA PHE A 78 12.78 -15.24 -5.92
C PHE A 78 11.98 -15.72 -4.71
N ILE A 79 12.35 -15.27 -3.52
CA ILE A 79 11.68 -15.60 -2.27
C ILE A 79 11.00 -14.34 -1.73
N GLY A 80 9.70 -14.42 -1.50
CA GLY A 80 8.93 -13.37 -0.84
C GLY A 80 9.01 -13.49 0.68
N THR A 81 9.42 -12.43 1.35
CA THR A 81 9.49 -12.36 2.82
C THR A 81 8.45 -11.42 3.43
N GLY A 82 7.77 -10.63 2.62
CA GLY A 82 6.79 -9.64 3.06
C GLY A 82 6.48 -8.64 1.95
N HIS A 83 6.15 -7.40 2.31
CA HIS A 83 5.91 -6.30 1.37
C HIS A 83 7.19 -5.60 0.89
N VAL A 84 8.31 -6.33 0.97
CA VAL A 84 9.65 -5.92 0.51
C VAL A 84 9.90 -6.44 -0.91
N GLN A 85 10.88 -5.86 -1.61
CA GLN A 85 11.34 -6.44 -2.88
C GLN A 85 11.87 -7.87 -2.65
N PRO A 86 11.36 -8.88 -3.39
CA PRO A 86 11.80 -10.26 -3.24
C PRO A 86 13.29 -10.45 -3.52
N SER A 87 13.98 -11.20 -2.66
CA SER A 87 15.38 -11.56 -2.86
C SER A 87 15.52 -12.74 -3.82
N PRO A 88 16.53 -12.76 -4.71
CA PRO A 88 16.80 -13.91 -5.58
C PRO A 88 16.97 -15.19 -4.77
N ASN A 89 16.36 -16.29 -5.23
CA ASN A 89 16.60 -17.57 -4.59
C ASN A 89 18.05 -18.02 -4.83
N SER A 90 18.73 -18.45 -3.75
CA SER A 90 20.09 -19.00 -3.81
C SER A 90 20.21 -20.19 -4.76
N VAL A 91 19.11 -20.92 -4.98
CA VAL A 91 19.03 -22.04 -5.92
C VAL A 91 17.93 -21.76 -6.92
N GLN A 92 18.31 -21.39 -8.14
CA GLN A 92 17.36 -21.18 -9.23
C GLN A 92 16.79 -22.52 -9.68
N ASN A 93 15.47 -22.63 -9.73
CA ASN A 93 14.74 -23.83 -10.14
C ASN A 93 13.76 -23.57 -11.29
N ALA A 94 13.80 -22.36 -11.87
CA ALA A 94 13.06 -21.99 -13.07
C ALA A 94 13.86 -22.45 -14.31
N ILE A 95 13.20 -23.21 -15.19
CA ILE A 95 13.74 -23.68 -16.45
C ILE A 95 13.04 -22.89 -17.56
N GLU A 96 13.76 -21.99 -18.21
CA GLU A 96 13.24 -21.25 -19.37
C GLU A 96 12.94 -22.22 -20.52
N VAL A 97 11.74 -22.14 -21.07
CA VAL A 97 11.32 -22.94 -22.23
C VAL A 97 10.77 -22.03 -23.32
N SER A 98 10.69 -22.55 -24.54
CA SER A 98 9.93 -21.88 -25.59
C SER A 98 8.49 -21.68 -25.15
N LEU A 99 7.87 -20.59 -25.60
CA LEU A 99 6.51 -20.26 -25.24
C LEU A 99 5.55 -21.41 -25.61
N LEU A 100 4.78 -21.88 -24.62
CA LEU A 100 3.93 -23.07 -24.74
C LEU A 100 2.54 -22.75 -25.32
N GLU A 101 2.10 -21.50 -25.20
CA GLU A 101 0.82 -21.01 -25.72
C GLU A 101 1.06 -19.82 -26.65
N THR A 102 0.30 -19.73 -27.74
CA THR A 102 0.39 -18.59 -28.64
C THR A 102 0.01 -17.30 -27.90
N PRO A 103 0.83 -16.23 -27.95
CA PRO A 103 0.49 -14.97 -27.29
C PRO A 103 -0.83 -14.42 -27.85
N PRO A 104 -1.77 -14.01 -26.98
CA PRO A 104 -2.95 -13.29 -27.45
C PRO A 104 -2.54 -11.89 -27.94
N ALA A 105 -3.34 -11.30 -28.84
CA ALA A 105 -3.01 -10.04 -29.51
C ALA A 105 -2.79 -8.84 -28.56
N TRP A 106 -3.36 -8.89 -27.35
CA TRP A 106 -3.22 -7.84 -26.34
C TRP A 106 -1.94 -7.97 -25.50
N ALA A 107 -1.28 -9.13 -25.49
CA ALA A 107 -0.15 -9.37 -24.60
C ALA A 107 1.11 -8.66 -25.10
N GLN A 108 1.65 -7.77 -24.26
CA GLN A 108 2.92 -7.09 -24.47
C GLN A 108 4.10 -7.92 -23.96
N LEU A 109 3.87 -8.71 -22.91
CA LEU A 109 4.84 -9.64 -22.33
C LEU A 109 4.27 -11.05 -22.32
N SER A 110 5.05 -12.03 -22.75
CA SER A 110 4.68 -13.44 -22.68
C SER A 110 5.91 -14.32 -22.50
N PHE A 111 5.85 -15.23 -21.54
CA PHE A 111 6.92 -16.18 -21.26
C PHE A 111 6.36 -17.48 -20.69
N SER A 112 7.10 -18.57 -20.90
CA SER A 112 6.82 -19.86 -20.29
C SER A 112 8.06 -20.36 -19.57
N PHE A 113 7.85 -21.06 -18.46
CA PHE A 113 8.91 -21.72 -17.72
C PHE A 113 8.38 -23.00 -17.09
N CYS A 114 9.28 -23.95 -16.82
CA CYS A 114 8.99 -25.16 -16.07
C CYS A 114 9.78 -25.18 -14.78
N ARG A 115 9.28 -25.91 -13.78
CA ARG A 115 9.95 -26.11 -12.49
C ARG A 115 9.64 -27.50 -11.94
N PRO A 116 10.45 -28.05 -11.03
CA PRO A 116 10.09 -29.25 -10.28
C PRO A 116 8.79 -29.06 -9.50
N THR A 117 7.91 -30.06 -9.54
CA THR A 117 6.64 -30.08 -8.79
C THR A 117 6.91 -30.26 -7.30
N SER A 118 7.88 -31.09 -6.92
CA SER A 118 8.26 -31.32 -5.53
C SER A 118 9.65 -30.75 -5.26
N LEU A 119 9.78 -29.96 -4.20
CA LEU A 119 11.05 -29.38 -3.73
C LEU A 119 11.34 -29.85 -2.31
N SER A 120 12.59 -30.23 -2.06
CA SER A 120 13.10 -30.65 -0.75
C SER A 120 13.65 -29.50 0.10
N SER A 121 13.96 -28.35 -0.52
CA SER A 121 14.48 -27.15 0.14
C SER A 121 14.34 -25.92 -0.79
N ASN A 122 14.37 -24.71 -0.23
CA ASN A 122 14.42 -23.44 -0.96
C ASN A 122 13.27 -23.21 -1.95
N GLY A 123 12.04 -23.36 -1.51
CA GLY A 123 10.84 -23.05 -2.29
C GLY A 123 9.64 -23.86 -1.85
N ASN A 124 8.53 -23.67 -2.56
CA ASN A 124 7.26 -24.33 -2.25
C ASN A 124 6.93 -25.41 -3.27
N SER A 125 6.60 -26.62 -2.79
CA SER A 125 6.10 -27.69 -3.66
C SER A 125 4.73 -27.32 -4.24
N ILE A 126 4.45 -27.79 -5.45
CA ILE A 126 3.13 -27.73 -6.07
C ILE A 126 2.36 -28.98 -5.65
N THR A 127 1.22 -28.75 -5.03
CA THR A 127 0.23 -29.76 -4.66
C THR A 127 -0.90 -29.79 -5.68
N ALA A 128 -1.81 -30.74 -5.51
CA ALA A 128 -2.92 -30.91 -6.45
C ALA A 128 -3.90 -29.73 -6.46
N SER A 129 -4.06 -29.03 -5.32
CA SER A 129 -4.86 -27.81 -5.23
C SER A 129 -4.23 -26.87 -4.21
N GLN A 130 -3.91 -25.63 -4.62
CA GLN A 130 -3.30 -24.64 -3.74
C GLN A 130 -3.47 -23.21 -4.22
N SER A 131 -3.17 -22.27 -3.31
CA SER A 131 -3.15 -20.84 -3.58
C SER A 131 -1.85 -20.38 -4.25
N TYR A 132 -2.02 -19.37 -5.08
CA TYR A 132 -0.99 -18.66 -5.80
C TYR A 132 -1.24 -17.15 -5.67
N ILE A 133 -0.20 -16.37 -5.91
CA ILE A 133 -0.29 -14.93 -6.11
C ILE A 133 0.17 -14.58 -7.52
N TYR A 134 -0.29 -13.44 -8.04
CA TYR A 134 0.20 -12.88 -9.29
C TYR A 134 0.48 -11.39 -9.12
N ALA A 135 1.33 -10.87 -9.98
CA ALA A 135 1.63 -9.45 -10.05
C ALA A 135 2.18 -9.07 -11.43
N SER A 136 1.95 -7.86 -11.92
CA SER A 136 2.63 -7.32 -13.12
C SER A 136 2.87 -5.81 -13.05
N CYS A 137 3.79 -5.33 -13.88
CA CYS A 137 4.20 -3.93 -13.91
C CYS A 137 4.54 -3.45 -15.34
N PRO A 138 4.09 -2.24 -15.74
CA PRO A 138 4.43 -1.65 -17.03
C PRO A 138 5.91 -1.28 -17.17
N TYR A 139 6.55 -0.92 -16.05
CA TYR A 139 7.87 -0.29 -16.05
C TYR A 139 8.98 -1.30 -16.30
N SER A 140 9.88 -0.94 -17.22
CA SER A 140 10.95 -1.81 -17.68
C SER A 140 11.86 -2.26 -16.55
N ALA A 141 12.05 -3.57 -16.42
CA ALA A 141 13.10 -4.12 -15.57
C ALA A 141 14.46 -4.02 -16.26
N THR A 142 15.54 -3.95 -15.47
CA THR A 142 16.92 -3.91 -15.97
C THR A 142 17.75 -5.02 -15.36
N GLY A 143 18.64 -5.60 -16.17
CA GLY A 143 19.48 -6.73 -15.76
C GLY A 143 19.16 -8.01 -16.52
N THR A 144 20.12 -8.94 -16.50
CA THR A 144 20.07 -10.20 -17.25
C THR A 144 20.06 -11.43 -16.36
N THR A 145 20.21 -11.25 -15.05
CA THR A 145 20.18 -12.31 -14.04
C THR A 145 19.28 -11.90 -12.88
N PRO A 146 18.71 -12.87 -12.13
CA PRO A 146 17.96 -12.57 -10.92
C PRO A 146 18.76 -11.71 -9.92
N ALA A 147 20.06 -11.97 -9.78
CA ALA A 147 20.94 -11.24 -8.87
C ALA A 147 21.21 -9.79 -9.28
N SER A 148 21.17 -9.49 -10.58
CA SER A 148 21.39 -8.14 -11.12
C SER A 148 20.09 -7.40 -11.46
N LEU A 149 18.92 -7.98 -11.12
CA LEU A 149 17.63 -7.48 -11.55
C LEU A 149 17.22 -6.26 -10.71
N SER A 150 16.93 -5.15 -11.37
CA SER A 150 16.27 -3.98 -10.78
C SER A 150 14.93 -3.76 -11.47
N PHE A 151 13.86 -3.67 -10.70
CA PHE A 151 12.50 -3.57 -11.19
C PHE A 151 11.62 -2.83 -10.19
N ASP A 152 10.62 -2.12 -10.70
CA ASP A 152 9.67 -1.40 -9.86
C ASP A 152 8.62 -2.34 -9.26
N GLN A 153 7.99 -1.94 -8.15
CA GLN A 153 6.86 -2.65 -7.58
C GLN A 153 5.71 -2.79 -8.61
N HIS A 154 4.91 -3.85 -8.47
CA HIS A 154 3.77 -4.07 -9.36
C HIS A 154 2.78 -2.91 -9.32
N SER A 155 2.07 -2.73 -10.45
CA SER A 155 1.01 -1.74 -10.58
C SER A 155 -0.30 -2.28 -9.97
N LEU A 156 -1.44 -1.93 -10.56
CA LEU A 156 -2.80 -2.32 -10.17
C LEU A 156 -3.18 -3.72 -10.68
N ILE A 157 -2.20 -4.60 -10.85
CA ILE A 157 -2.42 -5.94 -11.39
C ILE A 157 -1.73 -6.92 -10.49
N TYR A 158 -2.34 -7.19 -9.34
CA TYR A 158 -1.84 -8.19 -8.41
C TYR A 158 -3.02 -8.85 -7.69
N GLY A 159 -2.76 -9.94 -7.00
CA GLY A 159 -3.79 -10.62 -6.23
C GLY A 159 -3.42 -12.06 -5.92
N SER A 160 -4.41 -12.79 -5.41
CA SER A 160 -4.30 -14.22 -5.17
C SER A 160 -5.38 -14.98 -5.93
N PHE A 161 -5.09 -16.24 -6.24
CA PHE A 161 -6.00 -17.17 -6.90
C PHE A 161 -5.62 -18.59 -6.48
N ALA A 162 -6.36 -19.59 -6.96
CA ALA A 162 -6.03 -20.99 -6.74
C ALA A 162 -6.06 -21.75 -8.05
N PHE A 163 -5.13 -22.69 -8.21
CA PHE A 163 -5.24 -23.72 -9.22
C PHE A 163 -5.63 -25.04 -8.57
N ASP A 164 -6.47 -25.78 -9.27
CA ASP A 164 -6.82 -27.16 -8.97
C ASP A 164 -6.45 -28.02 -10.18
N PHE A 165 -5.38 -28.81 -10.03
CA PHE A 165 -4.90 -29.74 -11.04
C PHE A 165 -5.53 -31.14 -10.90
N THR A 166 -6.48 -31.34 -9.98
CA THR A 166 -7.20 -32.62 -9.84
C THR A 166 -8.23 -32.84 -10.96
N THR A 167 -8.69 -31.78 -11.60
CA THR A 167 -9.71 -31.85 -12.64
C THR A 167 -9.14 -32.44 -13.93
N THR A 168 -9.94 -33.29 -14.58
CA THR A 168 -9.59 -33.92 -15.87
C THR A 168 -9.82 -33.01 -17.08
N ALA A 169 -10.47 -31.86 -16.90
CA ALA A 169 -10.74 -30.88 -17.95
C ALA A 169 -9.85 -29.63 -17.80
N ASN A 170 -9.63 -28.92 -18.91
CA ASN A 170 -9.06 -27.58 -18.86
C ASN A 170 -10.06 -26.66 -18.16
N THR A 171 -9.60 -25.93 -17.15
CA THR A 171 -10.43 -25.00 -16.38
C THR A 171 -9.97 -23.58 -16.62
N THR A 172 -10.85 -22.74 -17.15
CA THR A 172 -10.60 -21.30 -17.21
C THR A 172 -11.43 -20.61 -16.14
N THR A 173 -10.76 -19.99 -15.18
CA THR A 173 -11.40 -19.20 -14.12
C THR A 173 -11.10 -17.73 -14.34
N SER A 174 -12.13 -16.91 -14.24
CA SER A 174 -11.98 -15.46 -14.24
C SER A 174 -12.18 -14.94 -12.83
N GLY A 175 -11.21 -14.18 -12.32
CA GLY A 175 -11.41 -13.43 -11.09
C GLY A 175 -12.30 -12.22 -11.33
N SER A 176 -13.06 -11.80 -10.33
CA SER A 176 -13.34 -10.37 -10.20
C SER A 176 -12.08 -9.77 -9.57
N GLY A 177 -11.06 -9.49 -10.38
CA GLY A 177 -9.84 -8.86 -9.86
C GLY A 177 -10.21 -7.68 -8.97
N ASN A 178 -9.62 -7.58 -7.78
CA ASN A 178 -9.77 -6.40 -6.95
C ASN A 178 -9.22 -5.25 -7.79
N ARG A 179 -10.07 -4.30 -8.18
CA ARG A 179 -9.69 -3.13 -8.99
C ARG A 179 -9.84 -1.90 -8.12
N PRO A 180 -9.03 -0.85 -8.35
CA PRO A 180 -9.36 0.43 -7.76
C PRO A 180 -10.64 0.94 -8.43
N ILE A 181 -11.41 1.75 -7.70
CA ILE A 181 -12.64 2.36 -8.24
C ILE A 181 -12.31 3.20 -9.48
N LEU A 182 -11.18 3.90 -9.44
CA LEU A 182 -10.65 4.68 -10.55
C LEU A 182 -9.24 4.21 -10.91
N THR A 183 -8.97 4.09 -12.21
CA THR A 183 -7.61 3.93 -12.72
C THR A 183 -6.94 5.30 -12.88
N PRO A 184 -5.69 5.50 -12.43
CA PRO A 184 -4.98 6.77 -12.60
C PRO A 184 -4.87 7.16 -14.08
N SER A 185 -5.56 8.22 -14.49
CA SER A 185 -5.32 8.86 -15.78
C SER A 185 -4.11 9.78 -15.65
N GLY A 186 -3.01 9.48 -16.33
CA GLY A 186 -1.80 10.33 -16.32
C GLY A 186 -0.49 9.64 -15.97
N GLY A 187 -0.45 8.30 -15.91
CA GLY A 187 0.80 7.55 -15.74
C GLY A 187 1.37 7.54 -14.31
N TYR A 188 0.58 7.94 -13.31
CA TYR A 188 1.00 7.86 -11.90
C TYR A 188 1.11 6.41 -11.42
N THR A 189 2.21 6.09 -10.77
CA THR A 189 2.48 4.76 -10.21
C THR A 189 1.73 4.56 -8.89
N TYR A 190 1.49 3.30 -8.49
CA TYR A 190 0.95 2.97 -7.17
C TYR A 190 1.77 3.62 -6.04
N GLN A 191 3.09 3.51 -6.14
CA GLN A 191 4.04 4.08 -5.19
C GLN A 191 3.91 5.61 -5.08
N GLN A 192 3.70 6.31 -6.20
CA GLN A 192 3.52 7.76 -6.19
C GLN A 192 2.24 8.15 -5.45
N ILE A 193 1.14 7.42 -5.66
CA ILE A 193 -0.15 7.71 -5.00
C ILE A 193 -0.03 7.48 -3.49
N VAL A 194 0.56 6.36 -3.07
CA VAL A 194 0.82 6.07 -1.65
C VAL A 194 1.76 7.10 -1.03
N THR A 195 2.79 7.53 -1.76
CA THR A 195 3.73 8.56 -1.30
C THR A 195 3.04 9.91 -1.08
N ILE A 196 2.22 10.35 -2.04
CA ILE A 196 1.45 11.58 -1.92
C ILE A 196 0.49 11.51 -0.72
N HIS A 197 -0.18 10.38 -0.54
CA HIS A 197 -1.04 10.15 0.62
C HIS A 197 -0.26 10.30 1.94
N GLY A 198 0.90 9.66 2.04
CA GLY A 198 1.79 9.73 3.20
C GLY A 198 2.24 11.16 3.52
N ILE A 199 2.70 11.92 2.51
CA ILE A 199 3.11 13.33 2.69
C ILE A 199 1.93 14.19 3.16
N MET A 200 0.75 14.02 2.55
CA MET A 200 -0.45 14.77 2.94
C MET A 200 -0.87 14.44 4.38
N MET A 201 -0.87 13.16 4.76
CA MET A 201 -1.21 12.73 6.12
C MET A 201 -0.18 13.19 7.16
N PHE A 202 1.11 13.22 6.80
CA PHE A 202 2.17 13.79 7.64
C PHE A 202 1.88 15.26 7.96
N ILE A 203 1.62 16.09 6.94
CA ILE A 203 1.32 17.51 7.13
C ILE A 203 0.04 17.67 7.97
N ALA A 204 -0.98 16.89 7.67
CA ALA A 204 -2.28 16.95 8.34
C ALA A 204 -2.22 16.54 9.82
N TRP A 205 -1.45 15.53 10.19
CA TRP A 205 -1.53 14.90 11.52
C TRP A 205 -0.24 14.98 12.36
N ALA A 206 0.94 15.08 11.75
CA ALA A 206 2.21 15.21 12.48
C ALA A 206 2.63 16.66 12.72
N VAL A 207 2.03 17.63 12.02
CA VAL A 207 2.38 19.06 12.12
C VAL A 207 1.17 19.91 12.53
N SER A 208 0.11 19.91 11.72
CA SER A 208 -1.01 20.83 11.88
C SER A 208 -1.70 20.79 13.26
N PRO A 209 -1.92 19.61 13.89
CA PRO A 209 -2.62 19.56 15.17
C PRO A 209 -1.83 20.22 16.30
N PHE A 210 -0.50 20.11 16.29
CA PHE A 210 0.36 20.78 17.26
C PHE A 210 0.21 22.31 17.18
N LEU A 211 0.22 22.86 15.96
CA LEU A 211 0.06 24.30 15.73
C LEU A 211 -1.34 24.78 16.14
N GLY A 212 -2.40 24.09 15.72
CA GLY A 212 -3.76 24.51 16.06
C GLY A 212 -4.08 24.34 17.55
N ILE A 213 -3.59 23.29 18.22
CA ILE A 213 -3.73 23.13 19.69
C ILE A 213 -2.98 24.24 20.41
N PHE A 214 -1.74 24.55 19.97
CA PHE A 214 -0.97 25.64 20.55
C PHE A 214 -1.71 26.98 20.46
N CYS A 215 -2.29 27.29 19.29
CA CYS A 215 -3.08 28.50 19.08
C CYS A 215 -4.27 28.58 20.03
N ALA A 216 -5.08 27.52 20.12
CA ALA A 216 -6.26 27.50 20.97
C ALA A 216 -5.94 27.45 22.48
N ARG A 217 -4.76 26.98 22.86
CA ARG A 217 -4.38 26.84 24.27
C ARG A 217 -3.67 28.08 24.82
N TYR A 218 -2.77 28.68 24.05
CA TYR A 218 -1.84 29.69 24.58
C TYR A 218 -2.01 31.08 23.96
N LEU A 219 -2.57 31.19 22.75
CA LEU A 219 -2.58 32.46 22.02
C LEU A 219 -3.90 33.23 22.11
N LYS A 220 -4.85 32.77 22.93
CA LYS A 220 -6.14 33.44 23.12
C LYS A 220 -6.03 34.91 23.53
N GLN A 221 -5.14 35.20 24.48
CA GLN A 221 -4.92 36.57 24.98
C GLN A 221 -4.01 37.40 24.06
N VAL A 222 -3.17 36.74 23.26
CA VAL A 222 -2.19 37.39 22.38
C VAL A 222 -2.83 37.82 21.06
N LEU A 223 -3.75 37.00 20.54
CA LEU A 223 -4.32 37.17 19.20
C LEU A 223 -5.78 37.63 19.19
N ASP A 224 -6.38 37.86 20.37
CA ASP A 224 -7.81 38.17 20.51
C ASP A 224 -8.66 37.23 19.63
N HIS A 225 -9.67 37.69 18.89
CA HIS A 225 -10.54 36.80 18.11
C HIS A 225 -9.82 36.01 16.99
N ASN A 226 -8.59 36.40 16.60
CA ASN A 226 -7.84 35.69 15.57
C ASN A 226 -7.30 34.33 16.02
N TRP A 227 -7.22 34.05 17.33
CA TRP A 227 -6.83 32.70 17.82
C TRP A 227 -7.77 31.63 17.25
N TYR A 228 -9.08 31.93 17.18
CA TYR A 228 -10.10 31.00 16.75
C TYR A 228 -9.99 30.73 15.25
N ARG A 229 -9.80 31.79 14.45
CA ARG A 229 -9.58 31.68 13.01
C ARG A 229 -8.35 30.85 12.69
N LEU A 230 -7.26 31.05 13.43
CA LEU A 230 -6.02 30.30 13.25
C LEU A 230 -6.16 28.84 13.69
N HIS A 231 -6.89 28.59 14.79
CA HIS A 231 -7.22 27.23 15.22
C HIS A 231 -8.05 26.48 14.17
N VAL A 232 -9.10 27.11 13.64
CA VAL A 232 -9.95 26.55 12.58
C VAL A 232 -9.15 26.34 11.28
N LEU A 233 -8.26 27.28 10.93
CA LEU A 233 -7.38 27.15 9.78
C LEU A 233 -6.52 25.88 9.89
N PHE A 234 -5.83 25.67 10.99
CA PHE A 234 -5.00 24.47 11.16
C PHE A 234 -5.83 23.19 11.29
N MET A 235 -6.93 23.21 12.04
CA MET A 235 -7.73 22.01 12.34
C MET A 235 -8.66 21.60 11.20
N ALA A 236 -9.51 22.51 10.72
CA ALA A 236 -10.46 22.21 9.67
C ALA A 236 -9.85 22.46 8.28
N GLY A 237 -9.16 23.59 8.09
CA GLY A 237 -8.58 23.98 6.81
C GLY A 237 -7.43 23.08 6.37
N THR A 238 -6.39 22.93 7.19
CA THR A 238 -5.23 22.11 6.86
C THR A 238 -5.47 20.65 7.23
N CYS A 239 -5.63 20.32 8.52
CA CYS A 239 -5.77 18.93 8.96
C CYS A 239 -7.02 18.29 8.34
N GLY A 240 -8.17 18.95 8.43
CA GLY A 240 -9.45 18.44 7.93
C GLY A 240 -9.49 18.25 6.42
N LEU A 241 -9.34 19.32 5.63
CA LEU A 241 -9.44 19.23 4.16
C LEU A 241 -8.36 18.33 3.56
N VAL A 242 -7.12 18.42 4.01
CA VAL A 242 -6.03 17.56 3.50
C VAL A 242 -6.33 16.09 3.82
N THR A 243 -6.86 15.80 5.01
CA THR A 243 -7.30 14.44 5.37
C THR A 243 -8.41 13.95 4.44
N VAL A 244 -9.44 14.77 4.19
CA VAL A 244 -10.55 14.40 3.32
C VAL A 244 -10.09 14.12 1.89
N VAL A 245 -9.27 15.00 1.32
CA VAL A 245 -8.75 14.81 -0.05
C VAL A 245 -7.89 13.55 -0.13
N SER A 246 -6.90 13.41 0.75
CA SER A 246 -5.96 12.30 0.69
C SER A 246 -6.60 10.94 1.03
N PHE A 247 -7.57 10.90 1.95
CA PHE A 247 -8.36 9.70 2.22
C PHE A 247 -9.25 9.33 1.03
N THR A 248 -9.85 10.33 0.36
CA THR A 248 -10.66 10.07 -0.84
C THR A 248 -9.80 9.52 -1.97
N VAL A 249 -8.62 10.11 -2.21
CA VAL A 249 -7.67 9.63 -3.22
C VAL A 249 -7.27 8.18 -2.94
N ILE A 250 -6.88 7.85 -1.70
CA ILE A 250 -6.42 6.49 -1.39
C ILE A 250 -7.54 5.45 -1.55
N VAL A 251 -8.79 5.78 -1.18
CA VAL A 251 -9.94 4.87 -1.37
C VAL A 251 -10.30 4.70 -2.85
N LEU A 252 -10.20 5.76 -3.65
CA LEU A 252 -10.58 5.68 -5.07
C LEU A 252 -9.53 4.96 -5.92
N TYR A 253 -8.24 5.12 -5.61
CA TYR A 253 -7.15 4.69 -6.47
C TYR A 253 -6.39 3.44 -5.97
N LEU A 254 -6.63 2.97 -4.74
CA LEU A 254 -6.09 1.68 -4.28
C LEU A 254 -7.14 0.58 -4.35
N GLU A 255 -6.66 -0.63 -4.63
CA GLU A 255 -7.52 -1.80 -4.78
C GLU A 255 -8.06 -2.29 -3.42
N THR A 256 -9.17 -3.00 -3.49
CA THR A 256 -9.81 -3.68 -2.36
C THR A 256 -8.99 -4.90 -1.91
N PRO A 257 -9.24 -5.45 -0.70
CA PRO A 257 -10.14 -4.94 0.33
C PRO A 257 -9.56 -3.74 1.07
N HIS A 258 -10.37 -2.68 1.18
CA HIS A 258 -10.07 -1.59 2.11
C HIS A 258 -10.18 -2.08 3.56
N PHE A 259 -9.44 -1.46 4.47
CA PHE A 259 -9.60 -1.66 5.93
C PHE A 259 -9.24 -3.07 6.44
N ASN A 260 -8.23 -3.71 5.83
CA ASN A 260 -7.77 -5.05 6.19
C ASN A 260 -6.51 -5.10 7.08
N ASP A 261 -5.98 -3.93 7.49
CA ASP A 261 -4.86 -3.83 8.43
C ASP A 261 -5.08 -2.72 9.47
N LYS A 262 -4.21 -2.68 10.48
CA LYS A 262 -4.32 -1.75 11.61
C LYS A 262 -4.29 -0.28 11.18
N HIS A 263 -3.39 0.10 10.27
CA HIS A 263 -3.27 1.47 9.78
C HIS A 263 -4.55 1.88 9.03
N LYS A 264 -5.07 1.02 8.16
CA LYS A 264 -6.31 1.31 7.42
C LYS A 264 -7.51 1.44 8.35
N ILE A 265 -7.64 0.54 9.34
CA ILE A 265 -8.76 0.56 10.30
C ILE A 265 -8.70 1.79 11.21
N ILE A 266 -7.53 2.09 11.80
CA ILE A 266 -7.34 3.26 12.65
C ILE A 266 -7.52 4.54 11.83
N GLY A 267 -7.00 4.58 10.60
CA GLY A 267 -7.18 5.69 9.67
C GLY A 267 -8.65 5.99 9.39
N LEU A 268 -9.50 4.97 9.22
CA LEU A 268 -10.95 5.15 9.08
C LEU A 268 -11.58 5.72 10.36
N ILE A 269 -11.18 5.24 11.53
CA ILE A 269 -11.67 5.77 12.81
C ILE A 269 -11.28 7.25 12.96
N VAL A 270 -10.04 7.61 12.64
CA VAL A 270 -9.54 9.00 12.65
C VAL A 270 -10.33 9.86 11.67
N PHE A 271 -10.55 9.37 10.44
CA PHE A 271 -11.32 10.06 9.41
C PHE A 271 -12.77 10.33 9.84
N LEU A 272 -13.47 9.34 10.41
CA LEU A 272 -14.84 9.54 10.91
C LEU A 272 -14.88 10.47 12.12
N SER A 273 -13.91 10.33 13.04
CA SER A 273 -13.81 11.16 14.24
C SER A 273 -13.51 12.62 13.94
N LEU A 274 -12.87 12.94 12.80
CA LEU A 274 -12.66 14.31 12.33
C LEU A 274 -13.98 15.08 12.19
N PHE A 275 -15.03 14.44 11.63
CA PHE A 275 -16.33 15.07 11.47
C PHE A 275 -17.01 15.31 12.82
N VAL A 276 -16.94 14.32 13.73
CA VAL A 276 -17.44 14.46 15.10
C VAL A 276 -16.73 15.62 15.81
N GLN A 277 -15.40 15.70 15.71
CA GLN A 277 -14.60 16.75 16.32
C GLN A 277 -14.91 18.14 15.74
N SER A 278 -15.19 18.22 14.43
CA SER A 278 -15.59 19.46 13.76
C SER A 278 -16.96 19.95 14.25
N VAL A 279 -17.93 19.05 14.42
CA VAL A 279 -19.24 19.37 15.00
C VAL A 279 -19.09 19.82 16.46
N LEU A 280 -18.29 19.12 17.27
CA LEU A 280 -18.02 19.52 18.65
C LEU A 280 -17.34 20.90 18.74
N GLY A 281 -16.43 21.21 17.81
CA GLY A 281 -15.77 22.52 17.72
C GLY A 281 -16.77 23.62 17.36
N TYR A 282 -17.66 23.36 16.40
CA TYR A 282 -18.74 24.28 16.06
C TYR A 282 -19.68 24.52 17.24
N ILE A 283 -20.13 23.46 17.93
CA ILE A 283 -20.98 23.57 19.12
C ILE A 283 -20.29 24.40 20.21
N SER A 284 -19.00 24.15 20.47
CA SER A 284 -18.22 24.89 21.47
C SER A 284 -18.17 26.39 21.18
N ASN A 285 -18.09 26.77 19.90
CA ASN A 285 -18.11 28.18 19.49
C ASN A 285 -19.54 28.77 19.47
N ALA A 286 -20.52 28.03 18.96
CA ALA A 286 -21.89 28.51 18.80
C ALA A 286 -22.60 28.72 20.15
N LEU A 287 -22.28 27.89 21.14
CA LEU A 287 -22.80 28.00 22.51
C LEU A 287 -21.87 28.80 23.43
N TRP A 288 -20.93 29.55 22.89
CA TRP A 288 -20.01 30.35 23.69
C TRP A 288 -20.70 31.63 24.20
N GLU A 289 -20.57 31.88 25.50
CA GLU A 289 -21.05 33.09 26.16
C GLU A 289 -19.92 33.73 26.98
N ALA A 290 -19.76 35.05 26.85
CA ALA A 290 -18.71 35.79 27.56
C ALA A 290 -18.89 35.78 29.08
N THR A 291 -20.13 35.67 29.56
CA THR A 291 -20.52 35.74 30.98
C THR A 291 -20.53 34.38 31.68
N ARG A 292 -20.14 33.29 31.00
CA ARG A 292 -20.18 31.94 31.59
C ARG A 292 -19.20 31.83 32.78
N THR A 293 -19.68 31.30 33.90
CA THR A 293 -18.88 31.12 35.12
C THR A 293 -18.05 29.84 35.13
N ASP A 294 -18.47 28.83 34.35
CA ASP A 294 -17.86 27.51 34.31
C ASP A 294 -17.67 27.00 32.88
N ILE A 295 -16.76 26.05 32.73
CA ILE A 295 -16.52 25.38 31.44
C ILE A 295 -17.58 24.29 31.25
N PRO A 296 -18.42 24.38 30.21
CA PRO A 296 -19.48 23.41 29.97
C PRO A 296 -18.93 22.04 29.53
N TRP A 297 -19.75 21.00 29.65
CA TRP A 297 -19.32 19.63 29.38
C TRP A 297 -19.00 19.39 27.89
N TRP A 298 -19.64 20.10 26.95
CA TRP A 298 -19.36 19.95 25.52
C TRP A 298 -17.99 20.53 25.12
N ASP A 299 -17.54 21.62 25.74
CA ASP A 299 -16.18 22.14 25.57
C ASP A 299 -15.15 21.13 26.07
N LYS A 300 -15.39 20.55 27.26
CA LYS A 300 -14.52 19.49 27.82
C LYS A 300 -14.48 18.28 26.89
N LEU A 301 -15.62 17.88 26.34
CA LEU A 301 -15.72 16.78 25.40
C LEU A 301 -14.92 17.08 24.13
N HIS A 302 -15.07 18.26 23.53
CA HIS A 302 -14.28 18.72 22.38
C HIS A 302 -12.78 18.65 22.66
N TRP A 303 -12.34 19.05 23.85
CA TRP A 303 -10.91 19.02 24.20
C TRP A 303 -10.37 17.61 24.34
N TRP A 304 -11.07 16.72 25.06
CA TRP A 304 -10.59 15.37 25.31
C TRP A 304 -10.67 14.49 24.06
N VAL A 305 -11.75 14.59 23.29
CA VAL A 305 -11.86 13.92 21.98
C VAL A 305 -10.78 14.44 21.03
N GLY A 306 -10.56 15.75 20.97
CA GLY A 306 -9.50 16.34 20.14
C GLY A 306 -8.10 15.87 20.50
N ARG A 307 -7.79 15.72 21.79
CA ARG A 307 -6.48 15.19 22.25
C ARG A 307 -6.31 13.73 21.90
N ALA A 308 -7.34 12.91 22.13
CA ALA A 308 -7.31 11.50 21.76
C ALA A 308 -7.13 11.34 20.25
N LEU A 309 -7.84 12.15 19.46
CA LEU A 309 -7.77 12.14 18.00
C LEU A 309 -6.39 12.59 17.48
N ALA A 310 -5.79 13.64 18.07
CA ALA A 310 -4.45 14.07 17.72
C ALA A 310 -3.40 12.96 17.99
N LEU A 311 -3.52 12.27 19.12
CA LEU A 311 -2.65 11.14 19.45
C LEU A 311 -2.85 9.96 18.47
N LEU A 312 -4.10 9.58 18.19
CA LEU A 312 -4.41 8.54 17.22
C LEU A 312 -3.92 8.88 15.82
N GLY A 313 -4.00 10.15 15.40
CA GLY A 313 -3.45 10.61 14.13
C GLY A 313 -1.95 10.41 14.03
N VAL A 314 -1.19 10.81 15.06
CA VAL A 314 0.26 10.59 15.13
C VAL A 314 0.60 9.10 15.08
N ILE A 315 -0.10 8.27 15.87
CA ILE A 315 0.08 6.80 15.84
C ILE A 315 -0.21 6.25 14.44
N ASN A 316 -1.28 6.73 13.80
CA ASN A 316 -1.66 6.23 12.49
C ASN A 316 -0.66 6.61 11.40
N VAL A 317 -0.07 7.81 11.47
CA VAL A 317 1.03 8.20 10.58
C VAL A 317 2.22 7.27 10.77
N PHE A 318 2.63 7.00 12.03
CA PHE A 318 3.72 6.05 12.31
C PHE A 318 3.45 4.67 11.69
N LEU A 319 2.25 4.11 11.91
CA LEU A 319 1.86 2.81 11.34
C LEU A 319 1.87 2.82 9.80
N GLY A 320 1.56 3.97 9.17
CA GLY A 320 1.61 4.11 7.72
C GLY A 320 3.04 4.14 7.18
N ILE A 321 3.97 4.77 7.90
CA ILE A 321 5.39 4.78 7.54
C ILE A 321 5.98 3.37 7.66
N ASP A 322 5.68 2.67 8.76
CA ASP A 322 6.11 1.29 9.02
C ASP A 322 5.57 0.31 7.97
N LEU A 323 4.28 0.44 7.61
CA LEU A 323 3.64 -0.43 6.61
C LEU A 323 4.23 -0.28 5.20
N TYR A 324 4.71 0.92 4.86
CA TYR A 324 5.16 1.25 3.52
C TYR A 324 6.64 1.66 3.49
N GLU A 325 7.44 1.21 4.46
CA GLU A 325 8.86 1.57 4.55
C GLU A 325 9.61 1.24 3.25
N ASP A 326 9.35 0.08 2.65
CA ASP A 326 10.02 -0.34 1.42
C ASP A 326 9.68 0.51 0.19
N LEU A 327 8.56 1.24 0.22
CA LEU A 327 8.20 2.18 -0.84
C LEU A 327 8.97 3.50 -0.74
N PHE A 328 9.49 3.82 0.45
CA PHE A 328 10.30 5.02 0.64
C PHE A 328 11.76 4.59 0.57
N GLY A 329 12.44 4.85 -0.56
CA GLY A 329 13.89 4.61 -0.68
C GLY A 329 14.73 5.29 0.41
N GLU A 330 14.12 6.20 1.17
CA GLU A 330 14.66 6.91 2.33
C GLU A 330 13.72 6.78 3.56
N ALA A 331 13.10 5.61 3.78
CA ALA A 331 12.14 5.38 4.87
C ALA A 331 12.67 5.80 6.23
N ALA A 332 13.95 5.51 6.50
CA ALA A 332 14.64 5.94 7.70
C ALA A 332 14.67 7.47 7.85
N ALA A 333 14.90 8.20 6.75
CA ALA A 333 14.87 9.66 6.76
C ALA A 333 13.45 10.20 6.98
N PHE A 334 12.44 9.57 6.38
CA PHE A 334 11.04 9.97 6.58
C PHE A 334 10.57 9.71 8.01
N MET A 335 10.94 8.55 8.58
CA MET A 335 10.70 8.21 9.98
C MET A 335 11.45 9.13 10.95
N ALA A 336 12.71 9.48 10.64
CA ALA A 336 13.47 10.44 11.43
C ALA A 336 12.83 11.83 11.41
N LEU A 337 12.43 12.31 10.22
CA LEU A 337 11.72 13.58 10.06
C LEU A 337 10.40 13.59 10.84
N PHE A 338 9.65 12.49 10.81
CA PHE A 338 8.43 12.31 11.60
C PHE A 338 8.68 12.52 13.10
N TRP A 339 9.65 11.81 13.67
CA TRP A 339 9.96 11.95 15.09
C TRP A 339 10.51 13.33 15.46
N ILE A 340 11.32 13.95 14.59
CA ILE A 340 11.78 15.33 14.78
C ILE A 340 10.58 16.28 14.87
N CYS A 341 9.61 16.18 13.95
CA CYS A 341 8.40 17.01 13.97
C CYS A 341 7.54 16.76 15.21
N VAL A 342 7.33 15.51 15.61
CA VAL A 342 6.57 15.17 16.82
C VAL A 342 7.26 15.71 18.08
N ILE A 343 8.57 15.54 18.21
CA ILE A 343 9.36 16.05 19.35
C ILE A 343 9.32 17.59 19.36
N ALA A 344 9.48 18.24 18.21
CA ALA A 344 9.38 19.69 18.09
C ALA A 344 7.98 20.19 18.49
N GLY A 345 6.92 19.51 18.04
CA GLY A 345 5.54 19.82 18.40
C GLY A 345 5.28 19.66 19.91
N CYS A 346 5.73 18.56 20.51
CA CYS A 346 5.66 18.34 21.95
C CYS A 346 6.45 19.40 22.73
N SER A 347 7.67 19.72 22.29
CA SER A 347 8.52 20.75 22.89
C SER A 347 7.87 22.12 22.81
N LEU A 348 7.23 22.45 21.69
CA LEU A 348 6.46 23.67 21.50
C LEU A 348 5.29 23.76 22.50
N LEU A 349 4.55 22.66 22.70
CA LEU A 349 3.46 22.62 23.68
C LEU A 349 3.94 22.75 25.12
N ILE A 350 5.08 22.13 25.47
CA ILE A 350 5.72 22.24 26.79
C ILE A 350 6.21 23.67 27.02
N PHE A 351 6.89 24.26 26.04
CA PHE A 351 7.33 25.65 26.09
C PHE A 351 6.14 26.59 26.27
N GLY A 352 5.06 26.38 25.51
CA GLY A 352 3.83 27.16 25.65
C GLY A 352 3.24 27.08 27.06
N GLN A 353 3.23 25.88 27.65
CA GLN A 353 2.76 25.67 29.01
C GLN A 353 3.63 26.41 30.04
N TRP A 354 4.95 26.38 29.87
CA TRP A 354 5.88 27.08 30.76
C TRP A 354 5.78 28.61 30.63
N LYS A 355 5.67 29.14 29.41
CA LYS A 355 5.70 30.58 29.15
C LYS A 355 4.35 31.27 29.38
N TYR A 356 3.24 30.65 28.95
CA TYR A 356 1.92 31.28 28.95
C TYR A 356 0.96 30.69 29.98
N GLY A 357 1.26 29.50 30.53
CA GLY A 357 0.33 28.78 31.40
C GLY A 357 -0.95 28.34 30.64
N GLN A 358 -1.95 27.84 31.37
CA GLN A 358 -3.24 27.50 30.78
C GLN A 358 -4.24 28.62 31.05
N VAL A 359 -4.62 29.36 30.01
CA VAL A 359 -5.64 30.40 30.11
C VAL A 359 -6.99 29.81 29.73
N HIS A 360 -7.86 29.62 30.74
CA HIS A 360 -9.19 29.08 30.51
C HIS A 360 -10.22 30.16 30.19
N HIS A 361 -10.30 31.24 30.97
CA HIS A 361 -11.21 32.38 30.76
C HIS A 361 -10.67 33.65 31.44
N GLN A 362 -11.11 34.83 30.99
CA GLN A 362 -10.92 36.06 31.75
C GLN A 362 -11.98 36.10 32.86
N TYR A 363 -11.55 36.28 34.11
CA TYR A 363 -12.38 37.03 35.04
C TYR A 363 -12.27 38.48 34.59
N SER A 364 -13.34 39.05 34.06
CA SER A 364 -13.46 40.50 33.96
C SER A 364 -13.41 41.05 35.38
N THR A 365 -12.22 41.46 35.83
CA THR A 365 -12.10 42.35 36.99
C THR A 365 -12.71 43.68 36.57
N VAL A 366 -13.86 43.97 37.17
CA VAL A 366 -14.61 45.22 37.09
C VAL A 366 -13.70 46.43 37.29
#